data_AF-A0A370NYZ8-F1
#
_entry.id   AF-A0A370NYZ8-F1
#
_cell.length_a   1.000
_cell.length_b   1.000
_cell.length_c   1.000
_cell.angle_alpha   90.00
_cell.angle_beta   90.00
_cell.angle_gamma   90.00
#
_symmetry.space_group_name_H-M   'P 1'
#
loop_
_entity.id
_entity.type
_entity.pdbx_description
1 polymer ?
#
loop_
_entity_poly.entity_id
_entity_poly.type
_entity_poly.pdbx_seq_one_letter_code
_entity_poly.pdbx_strand_id
1 'polypeptide(L)'
;MWDAIETRIVIDCEALRRSLAKGDDVWESRLVAAFHALMLASGHRISDAAGDPPADDEQLEERHYEFHRSLISACGSRWLLDLSAQLYAQTERYRRPSLRDRRYFKLERDVATEHRQLLDAAVARDAGHAAGLLARHYRETGRIVKQILALGPAEAPER
;
A
#
# COMPACT_ATOMS: atom_id res chain seq x y z
N MET A 1 -1.98 9.47 -13.52
CA MET A 1 -1.69 8.26 -12.70
C MET A 1 -0.19 7.97 -12.61
N TRP A 2 0.50 7.62 -13.70
CA TRP A 2 1.92 7.22 -13.64
C TRP A 2 2.86 8.30 -13.10
N ASP A 3 2.67 9.55 -13.50
CA ASP A 3 3.46 10.68 -12.98
C ASP A 3 3.36 10.82 -11.45
N ALA A 4 2.15 10.72 -10.91
CA ALA A 4 1.93 10.71 -9.46
C ALA A 4 2.56 9.48 -8.77
N ILE A 5 2.52 8.30 -9.41
CA ILE A 5 3.15 7.07 -8.88
C ILE A 5 4.67 7.23 -8.84
N GLU A 6 5.31 7.66 -9.94
CA GLU A 6 6.77 7.80 -9.99
C GLU A 6 7.25 8.94 -9.06
N THR A 7 6.49 10.03 -8.95
CA THR A 7 6.77 11.09 -7.97
C THR A 7 6.65 10.57 -6.54
N ARG A 8 5.62 9.78 -6.23
CA ARG A 8 5.47 9.12 -4.93
C ARG A 8 6.63 8.19 -4.61
N ILE A 9 7.13 7.44 -5.60
CA ILE A 9 8.31 6.58 -5.43
C ILE A 9 9.52 7.42 -5.00
N VAL A 10 9.78 8.56 -5.64
CA VAL A 10 10.90 9.44 -5.26
C VAL A 10 10.75 9.91 -3.82
N ILE A 11 9.58 10.44 -3.46
CA ILE A 11 9.31 10.98 -2.12
C ILE A 11 9.34 9.89 -1.05
N ASP A 12 8.60 8.81 -1.22
CA ASP A 12 8.43 7.78 -0.20
C ASP A 12 9.71 6.96 -0.02
N CYS A 13 10.47 6.69 -1.08
CA CYS A 13 11.76 6.00 -0.95
C CYS A 13 12.76 6.84 -0.18
N GLU A 14 12.83 8.16 -0.44
CA GLU A 14 13.70 9.05 0.32
C GLU A 14 13.26 9.14 1.79
N ALA A 15 11.96 9.27 2.02
CA ALA A 15 11.40 9.30 3.37
C ALA A 15 11.67 7.99 4.12
N LEU A 16 11.51 6.83 3.45
CA LEU A 16 11.83 5.52 4.00
C LEU A 16 13.29 5.43 4.41
N ARG A 17 14.25 5.76 3.53
CA ARG A 17 15.68 5.71 3.87
C ARG A 17 16.01 6.54 5.12
N ARG A 18 15.45 7.74 5.22
CA ARG A 18 15.62 8.60 6.42
C ARG A 18 14.96 8.00 7.65
N SER A 19 13.78 7.40 7.49
CA SER A 19 13.05 6.76 8.58
C SER A 19 13.82 5.57 9.13
N LEU A 20 14.43 4.75 8.27
CA LEU A 20 15.29 3.64 8.69
C LEU A 20 16.54 4.12 9.42
N ALA A 21 17.14 5.23 8.99
CA ALA A 21 18.33 5.80 9.63
C ALA A 21 18.05 6.46 10.99
N LYS A 22 16.82 6.94 11.23
CA LYS A 22 16.45 7.72 12.42
C LYS A 22 15.47 7.01 13.36
N GLY A 23 14.80 5.97 12.90
CA GLY A 23 13.73 5.29 13.63
C GLY A 23 14.29 4.56 14.84
N ASP A 24 13.67 4.81 15.99
CA ASP A 24 13.94 4.14 17.25
C ASP A 24 13.12 2.83 17.39
N ASP A 25 13.17 2.23 18.57
CA ASP A 25 12.41 1.05 18.97
C ASP A 25 10.89 1.32 19.00
N VAL A 26 10.48 2.54 19.36
CA VAL A 26 9.08 2.97 19.33
C VAL A 26 8.55 3.03 17.89
N TRP A 27 9.33 3.56 16.95
CA TRP A 27 9.00 3.55 15.52
C TRP A 27 8.86 2.12 14.98
N GLU A 28 9.81 1.25 15.29
CA GLU A 28 9.81 -0.14 14.80
C GLU A 28 8.61 -0.92 15.34
N SER A 29 8.29 -0.74 16.63
CA SER A 29 7.12 -1.34 17.26
C SER A 29 5.81 -0.91 16.58
N ARG A 30 5.69 0.38 16.22
CA ARG A 30 4.54 0.91 15.47
C ARG A 30 4.44 0.32 14.07
N LEU A 31 5.57 0.18 13.38
CA LEU A 31 5.61 -0.43 12.04
C LEU A 31 5.14 -1.90 12.07
N VAL A 32 5.65 -2.69 13.01
CA VAL A 32 5.24 -4.10 13.19
C VAL A 32 3.76 -4.20 13.52
N ALA A 33 3.25 -3.34 14.42
CA ALA A 33 1.84 -3.32 14.78
C ALA A 33 0.94 -2.94 13.58
N ALA A 34 1.36 -1.96 12.77
CA ALA A 34 0.63 -1.55 11.57
C ALA A 34 0.55 -2.67 10.52
N PHE A 35 1.66 -3.39 10.30
CA PHE A 35 1.67 -4.58 9.44
C PHE A 35 0.74 -5.67 9.95
N HIS A 36 0.79 -5.99 11.25
CA HIS A 36 -0.08 -7.00 11.84
C HIS A 36 -1.56 -6.64 11.67
N ALA A 37 -1.93 -5.38 11.92
CA ALA A 37 -3.30 -4.89 11.72
C ALA A 37 -3.75 -5.00 10.25
N LEU A 38 -2.87 -4.71 9.29
CA LEU A 38 -3.14 -4.89 7.87
C LEU A 38 -3.37 -6.37 7.51
N MET A 39 -2.57 -7.29 8.04
CA MET A 39 -2.73 -8.72 7.80
C MET A 39 -4.05 -9.26 8.36
N LEU A 40 -4.46 -8.81 9.55
CA LEU A 40 -5.77 -9.17 10.12
C LEU A 40 -6.92 -8.68 9.23
N ALA A 41 -6.91 -7.40 8.82
CA ALA A 41 -7.94 -6.86 7.93
C ALA A 41 -7.99 -7.60 6.58
N SER A 42 -6.83 -7.97 6.04
CA SER A 42 -6.73 -8.75 4.80
C SER A 42 -7.29 -10.16 4.96
N GLY A 43 -7.06 -10.80 6.11
CA GLY A 43 -7.55 -12.14 6.42
C GLY A 43 -9.08 -12.22 6.53
N HIS A 44 -9.71 -11.27 7.24
CA HIS A 44 -11.17 -11.20 7.38
C HIS A 44 -11.86 -11.07 6.01
N ARG A 45 -11.30 -10.25 5.11
CA ARG A 45 -11.83 -10.07 3.76
C ARG A 45 -11.84 -11.37 2.92
N ILE A 46 -10.90 -12.29 3.17
CA ILE A 46 -10.83 -13.58 2.46
C ILE A 46 -11.85 -14.57 3.05
N SER A 47 -12.06 -14.57 4.38
CA SER A 47 -13.04 -15.45 5.03
C SER A 47 -14.49 -15.05 4.75
N ASP A 48 -14.75 -13.75 4.59
CA ASP A 48 -16.11 -13.19 4.43
C ASP A 48 -16.54 -13.02 2.97
N ALA A 49 -15.91 -13.73 2.04
CA ALA A 49 -16.27 -13.74 0.61
C ALA A 49 -17.72 -14.22 0.30
N ALA A 50 -18.54 -14.47 1.34
CA ALA A 50 -19.96 -14.78 1.29
C ALA A 50 -20.90 -13.61 1.74
N GLY A 51 -20.41 -12.47 2.24
CA GLY A 51 -21.29 -11.38 2.70
C GLY A 51 -20.64 -10.01 2.96
N ASP A 52 -21.36 -8.96 2.54
CA ASP A 52 -21.25 -7.49 2.68
C ASP A 52 -19.87 -6.77 2.55
N PRO A 53 -19.52 -6.24 1.35
CA PRO A 53 -18.17 -5.74 1.00
C PRO A 53 -17.74 -4.31 1.41
N PRO A 54 -18.56 -3.29 1.77
CA PRO A 54 -18.07 -1.91 1.80
C PRO A 54 -17.24 -1.53 3.05
N ALA A 55 -17.60 -2.05 4.23
CA ALA A 55 -16.99 -1.67 5.50
C ALA A 55 -15.58 -2.26 5.66
N ASP A 56 -15.39 -3.50 5.20
CA ASP A 56 -14.10 -4.19 5.22
C ASP A 56 -13.11 -3.57 4.22
N ASP A 57 -13.61 -3.08 3.08
CA ASP A 57 -12.80 -2.38 2.08
C ASP A 57 -12.22 -1.07 2.63
N GLU A 58 -13.02 -0.27 3.35
CA GLU A 58 -12.55 0.99 3.93
C GLU A 58 -11.55 0.74 5.06
N GLN A 59 -11.83 -0.21 5.95
CA GLN A 59 -10.91 -0.59 7.01
C GLN A 59 -9.58 -1.11 6.44
N LEU A 60 -9.63 -1.98 5.42
CA LEU A 60 -8.43 -2.49 4.77
C LEU A 60 -7.59 -1.37 4.17
N GLU A 61 -8.22 -0.40 3.50
CA GLU A 61 -7.52 0.75 2.93
C GLU A 61 -6.91 1.67 3.99
N GLU A 62 -7.58 1.86 5.12
CA GLU A 62 -7.03 2.59 6.26
C GLU A 62 -5.81 1.86 6.85
N ARG A 63 -5.90 0.54 7.08
CA ARG A 63 -4.74 -0.24 7.56
C ARG A 63 -3.59 -0.25 6.56
N HIS A 64 -3.89 -0.26 5.27
CA HIS A 64 -2.89 -0.16 4.22
C HIS A 64 -2.17 1.19 4.25
N TYR A 65 -2.93 2.29 4.37
CA TYR A 65 -2.37 3.62 4.53
C TYR A 65 -1.46 3.71 5.77
N GLU A 66 -1.94 3.25 6.93
CA GLU A 66 -1.18 3.30 8.18
C GLU A 66 0.13 2.49 8.10
N PHE A 67 0.13 1.34 7.44
CA PHE A 67 1.36 0.58 7.19
C PHE A 67 2.37 1.41 6.38
N HIS A 68 1.98 1.94 5.22
CA HIS A 68 2.87 2.77 4.39
C HIS A 68 3.29 4.07 5.09
N ARG A 69 2.41 4.68 5.89
CA ARG A 69 2.70 5.89 6.65
C ARG A 69 3.69 5.63 7.79
N SER A 70 3.59 4.48 8.45
CA SER A 70 4.48 4.08 9.54
C SER A 70 5.92 3.88 9.04
N LEU A 71 6.10 3.26 7.87
CA LEU A 71 7.40 3.04 7.21
C LEU A 71 8.24 4.31 7.10
N ILE A 72 7.59 5.44 6.79
CA ILE A 72 8.26 6.72 6.53
C ILE A 72 8.20 7.70 7.71
N SER A 73 7.52 7.34 8.80
CA SER A 73 7.13 8.29 9.86
C SER A 73 8.30 8.89 10.64
N ALA A 74 9.45 8.20 10.73
CA ALA A 74 10.65 8.68 11.41
C ALA A 74 11.60 9.46 10.47
N CYS A 75 11.19 9.80 9.24
CA CYS A 75 12.07 10.48 8.28
C CYS A 75 12.60 11.86 8.74
N GLY A 76 11.95 12.46 9.74
CA GLY A 76 12.33 13.76 10.31
C GLY A 76 12.13 14.93 9.35
N SER A 77 11.22 14.82 8.38
CA SER A 77 10.83 15.93 7.51
C SER A 77 9.32 15.97 7.34
N ARG A 78 8.69 17.00 7.91
CA ARG A 78 7.24 17.23 7.76
C ARG A 78 6.83 17.37 6.29
N TRP A 79 7.65 18.02 5.47
CA TRP A 79 7.38 18.21 4.04
C TRP A 79 7.32 16.89 3.27
N LEU A 80 8.24 15.95 3.54
CA LEU A 80 8.20 14.64 2.90
C LEU A 80 6.92 13.89 3.27
N LEU A 81 6.50 13.97 4.54
CA LEU A 81 5.27 13.33 5.01
C LEU A 81 4.01 13.97 4.38
N ASP A 82 3.96 15.30 4.31
CA ASP A 82 2.83 16.03 3.74
C ASP A 82 2.69 15.78 2.23
N LEU A 83 3.81 15.77 1.49
CA LEU A 83 3.83 15.44 0.07
C LEU A 83 3.45 13.98 -0.18
N SER A 84 3.97 13.05 0.63
CA SER A 84 3.61 11.63 0.58
C SER A 84 2.11 11.44 0.76
N ALA A 85 1.49 12.08 1.75
CA ALA A 85 0.04 12.00 1.99
C ALA A 85 -0.78 12.54 0.80
N GLN A 86 -0.37 13.65 0.20
CA GLN A 86 -1.03 14.19 -1.00
C GLN A 86 -0.93 13.25 -2.19
N LEU A 87 0.26 12.69 -2.44
CA LEU A 87 0.49 11.74 -3.53
C LEU A 87 -0.24 10.42 -3.29
N TYR A 88 -0.29 9.94 -2.04
CA TYR A 88 -1.12 8.80 -1.64
C TYR A 88 -2.55 9.03 -2.07
N ALA A 89 -3.18 10.14 -1.63
CA ALA A 89 -4.56 10.47 -1.97
C ALA A 89 -4.81 10.56 -3.49
N GLN A 90 -3.84 11.04 -4.29
CA GLN A 90 -3.97 11.06 -5.75
C GLN A 90 -3.91 9.65 -6.36
N THR A 91 -3.03 8.78 -5.86
CA THR A 91 -2.93 7.38 -6.33
C THR A 91 -4.14 6.54 -5.91
N GLU A 92 -4.69 6.79 -4.73
CA GLU A 92 -5.86 6.10 -4.17
C GLU A 92 -7.12 6.25 -5.01
N ARG A 93 -7.33 7.43 -5.61
CA ARG A 93 -8.49 7.70 -6.47
C ARG A 93 -8.62 6.70 -7.61
N TYR A 94 -7.51 6.16 -8.10
CA TYR A 94 -7.49 5.14 -9.14
C TYR A 94 -7.58 3.72 -8.55
N ARG A 95 -7.07 3.51 -7.33
CA ARG A 95 -7.03 2.19 -6.68
C ARG A 95 -8.39 1.79 -6.08
N ARG A 96 -9.09 2.70 -5.41
CA ARG A 96 -10.35 2.40 -4.71
C ARG A 96 -11.44 1.80 -5.61
N PRO A 97 -11.73 2.34 -6.81
CA PRO A 97 -12.70 1.71 -7.72
C PRO A 97 -12.23 0.31 -8.17
N SER A 98 -10.94 0.15 -8.39
CA SER A 98 -10.33 -1.10 -8.83
C SER A 98 -10.41 -2.19 -7.75
N LEU A 99 -10.32 -1.84 -6.46
CA LEU A 99 -10.43 -2.80 -5.35
C LEU A 99 -11.84 -3.38 -5.15
N ARG A 100 -12.87 -2.71 -5.69
CA ARG A 100 -14.26 -3.22 -5.71
C ARG A 100 -14.50 -4.15 -6.88
N ASP A 101 -13.60 -4.17 -7.86
CA ASP A 101 -13.68 -5.03 -9.01
C ASP A 101 -13.11 -6.42 -8.66
N ARG A 102 -13.96 -7.45 -8.73
CA ARG A 102 -13.54 -8.83 -8.45
C ARG A 102 -12.40 -9.31 -9.36
N ARG A 103 -12.20 -8.69 -10.53
CA ARG A 103 -11.09 -8.97 -11.45
C ARG A 103 -9.74 -8.55 -10.86
N TYR A 104 -9.71 -7.59 -9.94
CA TYR A 104 -8.50 -7.20 -9.21
C TYR A 104 -7.88 -8.38 -8.47
N PHE A 105 -8.71 -9.23 -7.86
CA PHE A 105 -8.27 -10.39 -7.07
C PHE A 105 -8.03 -11.65 -7.90
N LYS A 106 -8.40 -11.63 -9.19
CA LYS A 106 -8.08 -12.71 -10.13
C LYS A 106 -6.68 -12.57 -10.73
N LEU A 107 -6.06 -11.40 -10.57
CA LEU A 107 -4.66 -11.20 -10.93
C LEU A 107 -3.82 -11.85 -9.81
N GLU A 108 -3.06 -12.90 -10.15
CA GLU A 108 -2.19 -13.63 -9.22
C GLU A 108 -1.09 -12.69 -8.68
N ARG A 109 -1.40 -11.94 -7.63
CA ARG A 109 -0.44 -11.10 -6.90
C ARG A 109 -0.60 -11.33 -5.42
N ASP A 110 0.47 -11.81 -4.80
CA ASP A 110 0.55 -11.97 -3.36
C ASP A 110 1.05 -10.67 -2.69
N VAL A 111 0.12 -9.73 -2.54
CA VAL A 111 0.38 -8.43 -1.90
C VAL A 111 0.79 -8.60 -0.43
N ALA A 112 0.31 -9.65 0.24
CA ALA A 112 0.68 -9.93 1.62
C ALA A 112 2.16 -10.28 1.76
N THR A 113 2.68 -11.12 0.85
CA THR A 113 4.11 -11.43 0.79
C THR A 113 4.95 -10.20 0.45
N GLU A 114 4.49 -9.32 -0.44
CA GLU A 114 5.19 -8.07 -0.74
C GLU A 114 5.32 -7.16 0.49
N HIS A 115 4.25 -6.98 1.26
CA HIS A 115 4.29 -6.19 2.50
C HIS A 115 5.17 -6.84 3.57
N ARG A 116 5.19 -8.17 3.67
CA ARG A 116 6.07 -8.90 4.60
C ARG A 116 7.54 -8.67 4.25
N GLN A 117 7.91 -8.84 2.98
CA GLN A 117 9.29 -8.58 2.52
C GLN A 117 9.73 -7.15 2.81
N LEU A 118 8.82 -6.19 2.63
CA LEU A 118 9.10 -4.79 2.92
C LEU A 118 9.28 -4.52 4.43
N LEU A 119 8.44 -5.13 5.28
CA LEU A 119 8.62 -5.07 6.74
C LEU A 119 9.97 -5.65 7.14
N ASP A 120 10.30 -6.85 6.65
CA ASP A 120 11.53 -7.56 7.02
C ASP A 120 12.77 -6.73 6.64
N ALA A 121 12.77 -6.15 5.43
CA ALA A 121 13.83 -5.25 4.99
C ALA A 121 13.94 -3.97 5.82
N ALA A 122 12.79 -3.41 6.24
CA ALA A 122 12.75 -2.22 7.08
C ALA A 122 13.26 -2.49 8.51
N VAL A 123 12.85 -3.60 9.13
CA VAL A 123 13.34 -4.02 10.46
C VAL A 123 14.84 -4.34 10.41
N ALA A 124 15.30 -4.97 9.34
CA ALA A 124 16.73 -5.21 9.10
C ALA A 124 17.54 -3.93 8.78
N ARG A 125 16.88 -2.78 8.66
CA ARG A 125 17.47 -1.48 8.29
C ARG A 125 18.20 -1.49 6.94
N ASP A 126 17.84 -2.40 6.04
CA ASP A 126 18.38 -2.44 4.68
C ASP A 126 17.69 -1.39 3.80
N ALA A 127 18.21 -0.17 3.86
CA ALA A 127 17.64 0.98 3.18
C ALA A 127 17.62 0.87 1.65
N GLY A 128 18.58 0.14 1.06
CA GLY A 128 18.64 -0.09 -0.38
C GLY A 128 17.55 -1.07 -0.81
N HIS A 129 17.48 -2.21 -0.13
CA HIS A 129 16.52 -3.25 -0.44
C HIS A 129 15.08 -2.81 -0.17
N ALA A 130 14.81 -2.21 0.99
CA ALA A 130 13.47 -1.74 1.36
C ALA A 130 12.93 -0.69 0.36
N ALA A 131 13.76 0.27 -0.07
CA ALA A 131 13.37 1.24 -1.09
C ALA A 131 13.10 0.58 -2.46
N GLY A 132 13.89 -0.43 -2.83
CA GLY A 132 13.66 -1.21 -4.06
C GLY A 132 12.33 -1.97 -4.04
N LEU A 133 12.02 -2.61 -2.91
CA LEU A 133 10.75 -3.31 -2.70
C LEU A 133 9.56 -2.34 -2.75
N LEU A 134 9.65 -1.20 -2.07
CA LEU A 134 8.60 -0.18 -2.08
C LEU A 134 8.32 0.35 -3.49
N ALA A 135 9.37 0.68 -4.24
CA ALA A 135 9.24 1.15 -5.61
C ALA A 135 8.59 0.10 -6.52
N ARG A 136 9.00 -1.18 -6.38
CA ARG A 136 8.41 -2.29 -7.13
C ARG A 136 6.94 -2.45 -6.81
N HIS A 137 6.59 -2.44 -5.52
CA HIS A 137 5.21 -2.57 -5.04
C HIS A 137 4.30 -1.48 -5.63
N TYR A 138 4.73 -0.21 -5.63
CA TYR A 138 3.94 0.88 -6.22
C TYR A 138 3.76 0.75 -7.73
N ARG A 139 4.81 0.38 -8.47
CA ARG A 139 4.71 0.18 -9.92
C ARG A 139 3.77 -0.96 -10.25
N GLU A 140 3.83 -2.06 -9.52
CA GLU A 140 2.97 -3.21 -9.76
C GLU A 140 1.50 -2.91 -9.46
N THR A 141 1.23 -2.22 -8.35
CA THR A 141 -0.11 -1.67 -8.07
C THR A 141 -0.59 -0.77 -9.21
N GLY A 142 0.27 0.11 -9.73
CA GLY A 142 -0.05 0.96 -10.88
C GLY A 142 -0.39 0.19 -12.16
N ARG A 143 0.33 -0.91 -12.45
CA ARG A 143 0.07 -1.76 -13.62
C ARG A 143 -1.29 -2.42 -13.54
N ILE A 144 -1.60 -3.02 -12.38
CA ILE A 144 -2.87 -3.69 -12.13
C ILE A 144 -4.04 -2.70 -12.23
N VAL A 145 -3.93 -1.54 -11.58
CA VAL A 145 -4.95 -0.50 -11.65
C VAL A 145 -5.14 -0.03 -13.10
N LYS A 146 -4.06 0.17 -13.86
CA LYS A 146 -4.16 0.52 -15.29
C LYS A 146 -4.93 -0.54 -16.08
N GLN A 147 -4.62 -1.82 -15.85
CA GLN A 147 -5.24 -2.93 -16.55
C GLN A 147 -6.75 -2.98 -16.26
N ILE A 148 -7.15 -2.83 -15.00
CA ILE A 148 -8.57 -2.85 -14.62
C ILE A 148 -9.32 -1.66 -15.21
N LEU A 149 -8.73 -0.46 -15.16
CA LEU A 149 -9.32 0.73 -15.79
C LEU A 149 -9.48 0.57 -17.31
N ALA A 150 -8.56 -0.13 -17.97
CA ALA A 150 -8.63 -0.40 -19.41
C ALA A 150 -9.71 -1.42 -19.79
N LEU A 151 -10.11 -2.30 -18.87
CA LEU A 151 -11.18 -3.28 -19.09
C LEU A 151 -12.60 -2.67 -19.04
N GLY A 152 -12.73 -1.38 -18.70
CA GLY A 152 -14.02 -0.71 -18.52
C GLY A 152 -14.80 -1.24 -17.30
N PRO A 153 -15.98 -0.66 -16.99
CA PRO A 153 -16.86 -1.22 -15.97
C PRO A 153 -17.25 -2.65 -16.34
N ALA A 154 -17.31 -3.56 -15.38
CA ALA A 154 -17.84 -4.90 -15.62
C ALA A 154 -19.28 -4.78 -16.16
N GLU A 155 -19.57 -5.40 -17.30
CA GLU A 155 -20.95 -5.49 -17.79
C GLU A 155 -21.83 -6.08 -16.69
N ALA A 156 -22.94 -5.40 -16.39
CA ALA A 156 -23.93 -5.95 -15.48
C ALA A 156 -24.44 -7.27 -16.07
N PRO A 157 -24.62 -8.33 -15.26
CA PRO A 157 -25.19 -9.57 -15.79
C PRO A 157 -26.56 -9.23 -16.41
N GLU A 158 -26.74 -9.63 -17.68
CA GLU A 158 -28.05 -9.59 -18.33
C GLU A 158 -29.07 -10.28 -17.42
N ARG A 159 -30.13 -9.56 -17.08
CA ARG A 159 -31.24 -10.07 -16.27
C ARG A 159 -32.15 -10.96 -17.07
#